data_AF-A0AAU5KPR9-F1
#
_entry.id   AF-A0AAU5KPR9-F1
#
_cell.length_a   1.000
_cell.length_b   1.000
_cell.length_c   1.000
_cell.angle_alpha   90.00
_cell.angle_beta   90.00
_cell.angle_gamma   90.00
#
_symmetry.space_group_name_H-M   'P 1'
#
loop_
_entity.id
_entity.type
_entity.pdbx_description
1 polymer ?
#
loop_
_entity_poly.entity_id
_entity_poly.type
_entity_poly.pdbx_seq_one_letter_code
_entity_poly.pdbx_strand_id
1 'polypeptide(L)'
;MMVCQALRWNAQAAMSPGDFPRSVGMRLAIVATTHLQEQELEQGLPLGHQAVGILAHVESTRARGYVQDLVTALAPWQQETAVADFVHHARTELALTG
;
A
#
# COMPACT_ATOMS: atom_id res chain seq x y z
N MET A 1 -3.57 -22.93 -0.36
CA MET A 1 -3.22 -21.53 -0.69
C MET A 1 -4.46 -20.86 -1.29
N MET A 2 -5.23 -20.14 -0.47
CA MET A 2 -6.46 -19.47 -0.90
C MET A 2 -6.07 -18.07 -1.38
N VAL A 3 -6.07 -17.83 -2.69
CA VAL A 3 -5.80 -16.49 -3.24
C VAL A 3 -6.91 -15.55 -2.77
N CYS A 4 -6.57 -14.60 -1.91
CA CYS A 4 -7.51 -13.63 -1.36
C CYS A 4 -8.28 -12.93 -2.49
N GLN A 5 -9.58 -12.69 -2.28
CA GLN A 5 -10.48 -12.09 -3.26
C GLN A 5 -9.95 -10.75 -3.83
N ALA A 6 -9.19 -10.01 -3.02
CA ALA A 6 -8.51 -8.78 -3.42
C ALA A 6 -7.46 -9.00 -4.54
N LEU A 7 -6.68 -10.09 -4.49
CA LEU A 7 -5.67 -10.43 -5.50
C LEU A 7 -6.32 -10.77 -6.84
N ARG A 8 -7.40 -11.55 -6.82
CA ARG A 8 -8.17 -11.89 -8.02
C ARG A 8 -8.82 -10.66 -8.66
N TRP A 9 -9.38 -9.79 -7.85
CA TRP A 9 -9.94 -8.52 -8.32
C TRP A 9 -8.86 -7.62 -8.94
N ASN A 10 -7.66 -7.58 -8.36
CA ASN A 10 -6.54 -6.84 -8.91
C ASN A 10 -6.09 -7.34 -10.29
N ALA A 11 -5.98 -8.66 -10.45
CA ALA A 11 -5.58 -9.26 -11.72
C ALA A 11 -6.60 -9.00 -12.85
N GLN A 12 -7.89 -8.84 -12.53
CA GLN A 12 -8.95 -8.65 -13.53
C GLN A 12 -9.17 -7.19 -13.93
N ALA A 13 -8.92 -6.25 -13.03
CA ALA A 13 -9.20 -4.84 -13.30
C ALA A 13 -7.97 -4.13 -13.85
N ALA A 14 -7.65 -4.39 -15.12
CA ALA A 14 -6.65 -3.64 -15.87
C ALA A 14 -7.11 -2.17 -16.03
N MET A 15 -6.72 -1.32 -15.08
CA MET A 15 -6.86 0.14 -15.17
C MET A 15 -5.46 0.72 -15.29
N SER A 16 -5.18 1.47 -16.36
CA SER A 16 -3.91 2.15 -16.51
C SER A 16 -3.71 3.17 -15.37
N PRO A 17 -2.54 3.20 -14.71
CA PRO A 17 -2.22 4.16 -13.66
C PRO A 17 -2.35 5.63 -14.11
N GLY A 18 -2.21 5.90 -15.41
CA GLY A 18 -2.33 7.25 -15.99
C GLY A 18 -3.75 7.82 -15.97
N ASP A 19 -4.79 6.98 -15.99
CA ASP A 19 -6.19 7.43 -16.08
C ASP A 19 -6.88 7.45 -14.71
N PHE A 20 -6.48 6.57 -13.78
CA PHE A 20 -7.11 6.41 -12.47
C PHE A 20 -6.10 6.20 -11.33
N PRO A 21 -5.17 7.14 -11.11
CA PRO A 21 -4.09 6.97 -10.13
C PRO A 21 -4.62 6.66 -8.73
N ARG A 22 -5.70 7.32 -8.29
CA ARG A 22 -6.35 7.05 -6.99
C ARG A 22 -6.77 5.59 -6.83
N SER A 23 -7.50 5.05 -7.80
CA SER A 23 -8.05 3.69 -7.73
C SER A 23 -6.94 2.64 -7.78
N VAL A 24 -5.92 2.87 -8.60
CA VAL A 24 -4.74 2.00 -8.70
C VAL A 24 -3.96 2.01 -7.38
N GLY A 25 -3.65 3.18 -6.84
CA GLY A 25 -2.91 3.30 -5.57
C GLY A 25 -3.64 2.65 -4.40
N MET A 26 -4.96 2.86 -4.27
CA MET A 26 -5.77 2.21 -3.23
C MET A 26 -5.73 0.68 -3.35
N ARG A 27 -5.81 0.16 -4.58
CA ARG A 27 -5.81 -1.29 -4.78
C ARG A 27 -4.45 -1.91 -4.44
N LEU A 28 -3.36 -1.26 -4.83
CA LEU A 28 -2.02 -1.71 -4.46
C LEU A 28 -1.85 -1.72 -2.93
N ALA A 29 -2.35 -0.70 -2.22
CA ALA A 29 -2.33 -0.68 -0.77
C ALA A 29 -3.10 -1.87 -0.16
N ILE A 30 -4.30 -2.17 -0.67
CA ILE A 30 -5.10 -3.32 -0.19
C ILE A 30 -4.37 -4.65 -0.43
N VAL A 31 -3.79 -4.84 -1.62
CA VAL A 31 -3.07 -6.07 -1.96
C VAL A 31 -1.81 -6.21 -1.11
N ALA A 32 -1.05 -5.13 -0.95
CA ALA A 32 0.13 -5.09 -0.10
C ALA A 32 -0.23 -5.46 1.35
N THR A 33 -1.25 -4.83 1.93
CA THR A 33 -1.75 -5.17 3.28
C THR A 33 -2.16 -6.64 3.40
N THR A 34 -2.76 -7.21 2.36
CA THR A 34 -3.14 -8.64 2.35
C THR A 34 -1.91 -9.54 2.44
N HIS A 35 -0.88 -9.30 1.61
CA HIS A 35 0.38 -10.07 1.69
C HIS A 35 1.04 -9.94 3.07
N LEU A 36 1.05 -8.74 3.64
CA LEU A 36 1.60 -8.51 4.98
C LEU A 36 0.80 -9.24 6.07
N GLN A 37 -0.52 -9.30 5.96
CA GLN A 37 -1.34 -10.08 6.91
C GLN A 37 -1.03 -11.58 6.85
N GLU A 38 -0.65 -12.09 5.67
CA GLU A 38 -0.20 -13.48 5.45
C GLU A 38 1.29 -13.70 5.74
N GLN A 39 1.98 -12.72 6.35
CA GLN A 39 3.41 -12.75 6.66
C GLN A 39 4.36 -12.78 5.44
N GLU A 40 3.90 -12.31 4.28
CA GLU A 40 4.66 -12.29 3.04
C GLU A 40 5.31 -10.92 2.79
N LEU A 41 6.30 -10.55 3.60
CA LEU A 41 6.95 -9.23 3.54
C LEU A 41 7.53 -8.92 2.14
N GLU A 42 8.22 -9.88 1.53
CA GLU A 42 8.85 -9.71 0.22
C GLU A 42 7.84 -9.41 -0.91
N GLN A 43 6.59 -9.84 -0.76
CA GLN A 43 5.51 -9.57 -1.71
C GLN A 43 4.78 -8.27 -1.36
N GLY A 44 4.58 -7.99 -0.07
CA GLY A 44 3.83 -6.83 0.39
C GLY A 44 4.60 -5.51 0.29
N LEU A 45 5.87 -5.49 0.68
CA LEU A 45 6.64 -4.25 0.79
C LEU A 45 6.84 -3.51 -0.56
N PRO A 46 7.17 -4.17 -1.68
CA PRO A 46 7.30 -3.50 -2.97
C PRO A 46 5.98 -2.88 -3.45
N LEU A 47 4.87 -3.59 -3.26
CA LEU A 47 3.53 -3.09 -3.59
C LEU A 47 3.14 -1.90 -2.70
N GLY A 48 3.57 -1.92 -1.43
CA GLY A 48 3.42 -0.80 -0.50
C GLY A 48 4.13 0.46 -0.99
N HIS A 49 5.39 0.35 -1.43
CA HIS A 49 6.13 1.47 -2.02
C HIS A 49 5.42 2.06 -3.26
N GLN A 50 4.94 1.20 -4.16
CA GLN A 50 4.20 1.66 -5.34
C GLN A 50 2.88 2.34 -4.96
N ALA A 51 2.16 1.80 -3.97
CA ALA A 51 0.93 2.40 -3.48
C ALA A 51 1.17 3.80 -2.90
N VAL A 52 2.18 3.95 -2.03
CA VAL A 52 2.53 5.25 -1.41
C VAL A 52 2.94 6.26 -2.46
N GLY A 53 3.81 5.90 -3.41
CA GLY A 53 4.24 6.83 -4.47
C GLY A 53 3.09 7.35 -5.33
N ILE A 54 2.08 6.51 -5.60
CA ILE A 54 0.88 6.96 -6.34
C ILE A 54 -0.04 7.80 -5.45
N LEU A 55 -0.27 7.38 -4.21
CA LEU A 55 -1.23 8.03 -3.31
C LEU A 55 -0.71 9.33 -2.69
N ALA A 56 0.61 9.56 -2.67
CA ALA A 56 1.23 10.80 -2.23
C ALA A 56 0.69 12.03 -2.99
N HIS A 57 0.34 11.85 -4.26
CA HIS A 57 -0.18 12.92 -5.13
C HIS A 57 -1.71 13.03 -5.13
N VAL A 58 -2.42 12.31 -4.25
CA VAL A 58 -3.88 12.26 -4.24
C VAL A 58 -4.45 12.83 -2.95
N GLU A 59 -5.20 13.94 -3.05
CA GLU A 59 -5.99 14.47 -1.93
C GLU A 59 -7.22 13.57 -1.67
N SER A 60 -7.07 12.57 -0.80
CA SER A 60 -8.18 11.72 -0.38
C SER A 60 -7.99 11.15 1.01
N THR A 61 -8.92 11.45 1.92
CA THR A 61 -8.97 10.85 3.27
C THR A 61 -9.05 9.33 3.22
N ARG A 62 -9.79 8.79 2.25
CA ARG A 62 -9.93 7.33 2.09
C ARG A 62 -8.61 6.69 1.65
N ALA A 63 -7.85 7.33 0.76
CA ALA A 63 -6.53 6.84 0.36
C ALA A 63 -5.55 6.81 1.55
N ARG A 64 -5.57 7.86 2.38
CA ARG A 64 -4.77 7.91 3.61
C ARG A 64 -5.07 6.75 4.56
N GLY A 65 -6.35 6.39 4.72
CA GLY A 65 -6.78 5.24 5.52
C GLY A 65 -6.12 3.92 5.08
N TYR A 66 -6.08 3.65 3.77
CA TYR A 66 -5.46 2.41 3.27
C TYR A 66 -3.95 2.34 3.53
N VAL A 67 -3.24 3.47 3.51
CA VAL A 67 -1.81 3.46 3.85
C VAL A 67 -1.60 3.36 5.36
N GLN A 68 -2.50 3.88 6.19
CA GLN A 68 -2.45 3.65 7.64
C GLN A 68 -2.62 2.16 7.97
N ASP A 69 -3.57 1.49 7.30
CA ASP A 69 -3.75 0.03 7.45
C ASP A 69 -2.49 -0.72 7.05
N LEU A 70 -1.86 -0.30 5.94
CA LEU A 70 -0.60 -0.88 5.45
C LEU A 70 0.55 -0.71 6.46
N VAL A 71 0.76 0.50 6.97
CA VAL A 71 1.78 0.79 8.00
C VAL A 71 1.52 -0.03 9.27
N THR A 72 0.26 -0.22 9.64
CA THR A 72 -0.12 -1.03 10.80
C THR A 72 0.21 -2.51 10.56
N ALA A 73 -0.05 -3.03 9.37
CA ALA A 73 0.26 -4.41 9.01
C ALA A 73 1.78 -4.70 9.00
N LEU A 74 2.63 -3.69 8.85
CA LEU A 74 4.09 -3.82 8.91
C LEU A 74 4.67 -3.91 10.32
N ALA A 75 3.87 -3.73 11.38
CA ALA A 75 4.33 -3.77 12.76
C ALA A 75 5.19 -5.00 13.13
N PRO A 76 4.92 -6.23 12.63
CA PRO A 76 5.75 -7.40 12.92
C PRO A 76 7.22 -7.28 12.48
N TRP A 77 7.50 -6.46 11.45
CA TRP A 77 8.84 -6.28 10.87
C TRP A 77 9.46 -4.92 11.18
N GLN A 78 9.01 -4.24 12.24
CA GLN A 78 9.48 -2.90 12.61
C GLN A 78 11.00 -2.79 12.85
N GLN A 79 11.69 -3.91 13.07
CA GLN A 79 13.15 -3.95 13.27
C GLN A 79 13.94 -4.04 11.95
N GLU A 80 13.26 -4.31 10.83
CA GLU A 80 13.90 -4.34 9.53
C GLU A 80 14.10 -2.91 9.01
N THR A 81 15.33 -2.56 8.65
CA THR A 81 15.68 -1.22 8.16
C THR A 81 14.81 -0.79 6.98
N ALA A 82 14.57 -1.69 6.01
CA ALA A 82 13.73 -1.39 4.86
C ALA A 82 12.27 -1.04 5.25
N VAL A 83 11.75 -1.70 6.28
CA VAL A 83 10.40 -1.43 6.81
C VAL A 83 10.38 -0.12 7.58
N ALA A 84 11.40 0.16 8.39
CA ALA A 84 11.53 1.42 9.09
C ALA A 84 11.62 2.62 8.12
N ASP A 85 12.41 2.48 7.06
CA ASP A 85 12.55 3.48 6.00
C ASP A 85 11.23 3.69 5.26
N PHE A 86 10.53 2.60 4.91
CA PHE A 86 9.20 2.67 4.31
C PHE A 86 8.21 3.40 5.22
N VAL A 87 8.13 3.05 6.50
CA VAL A 87 7.18 3.67 7.45
C VAL A 87 7.50 5.15 7.64
N HIS A 88 8.78 5.50 7.70
CA HIS A 88 9.20 6.89 7.74
C HIS A 88 8.76 7.65 6.48
N HIS A 89 9.05 7.11 5.30
CA HIS A 89 8.65 7.69 4.02
C HIS A 89 7.12 7.84 3.90
N ALA A 90 6.36 6.79 4.19
CA ALA A 90 4.90 6.82 4.14
C ALA A 90 4.31 7.87 5.08
N ARG A 91 4.89 8.03 6.28
CA ARG A 91 4.48 9.09 7.22
C ARG A 91 4.84 10.48 6.70
N THR A 92 5.97 10.66 6.05
CA THR A 92 6.39 11.96 5.47
C THR A 92 5.51 12.35 4.28
N GLU A 93 5.25 11.43 3.34
CA GLU A 93 4.42 11.69 2.17
C GLU A 93 2.93 11.90 2.52
N LEU A 94 2.43 11.24 3.57
CA LEU A 94 1.04 11.37 4.02
C LEU A 94 0.85 12.40 5.13
N ALA A 95 1.93 12.91 5.71
CA ALA A 95 1.94 14.14 6.48
C ALA A 95 1.68 15.31 5.52
N LEU A 96 0.40 15.44 5.17
CA LEU A 96 -0.34 16.68 5.01
C LEU A 96 0.56 17.86 4.67
N THR A 97 0.73 18.12 3.37
CA THR A 97 0.82 19.52 2.93
C THR A 97 -0.37 20.21 3.59
N GLY A 98 -0.09 21.06 4.57
CA GLY A 98 -1.09 21.86 5.27
C GLY A 98 -1.85 22.78 4.32
#